data_AF-A0A2P2J7M3-F1
#
_entry.id   AF-A0A2P2J7M3-F1
#
_cell.length_a   1.000
_cell.length_b   1.000
_cell.length_c   1.000
_cell.angle_alpha   90.00
_cell.angle_beta   90.00
_cell.angle_gamma   90.00
#
_symmetry.space_group_name_H-M   'P 1'
#
loop_
_entity.id
_entity.type
_entity.pdbx_description
1 polymer ?
#
loop_
_entity_poly.entity_id
_entity_poly.type
_entity_poly.pdbx_seq_one_letter_code
_entity_poly.pdbx_strand_id
1 'polypeptide(L)'
;MKRRVALASTAALLTALVSVLITNTGNLLAPPSIPACKDRLHTAKVVPVTGAVGPESLVFDPNGDGPYTGVADGRILKWGGDGLGWTEFATTSSNR
;
A
#
# COMPACT_ATOMS: atom_id res chain seq x y z
N MET A 1 -33.41 -42.59 -17.90
CA MET A 1 -32.26 -42.75 -16.97
C MET A 1 -31.10 -41.78 -17.27
N LYS A 2 -30.58 -41.72 -18.50
CA LYS A 2 -29.40 -40.91 -18.90
C LYS A 2 -29.45 -39.41 -18.53
N ARG A 3 -30.59 -38.73 -18.71
CA ARG A 3 -30.75 -37.29 -18.37
C ARG A 3 -30.69 -37.00 -16.86
N ARG A 4 -31.22 -37.90 -16.02
CA ARG A 4 -31.18 -37.75 -14.54
C ARG A 4 -29.77 -37.98 -14.00
N VAL A 5 -29.04 -38.93 -14.58
CA VAL A 5 -27.63 -39.19 -14.26
C VAL A 5 -26.75 -38.01 -14.68
N ALA A 6 -26.99 -37.43 -15.87
CA ALA A 6 -26.28 -36.24 -16.35
C ALA A 6 -26.52 -34.99 -15.48
N LEU A 7 -27.77 -34.74 -15.06
CA LEU A 7 -28.06 -33.62 -14.15
C LEU A 7 -27.43 -33.79 -12.76
N ALA A 8 -27.40 -35.02 -12.23
CA ALA A 8 -26.81 -35.29 -10.93
C ALA A 8 -25.28 -35.12 -10.95
N SER A 9 -24.63 -35.53 -12.05
CA SER A 9 -23.18 -35.41 -12.19
C SER A 9 -22.72 -33.96 -12.44
N THR A 10 -23.47 -33.16 -13.20
CA THR A 10 -23.18 -31.72 -13.33
C THR A 10 -23.37 -30.97 -12.01
N ALA A 11 -24.41 -31.31 -11.24
CA ALA A 11 -24.65 -30.72 -9.92
C ALA A 11 -23.51 -31.05 -8.93
N ALA A 12 -23.00 -32.30 -8.95
CA ALA A 12 -21.89 -32.74 -8.11
C ALA A 12 -20.57 -32.02 -8.44
N LEU A 13 -20.25 -31.83 -9.73
CA LEU A 13 -19.06 -31.07 -10.15
C LEU A 13 -19.15 -29.60 -9.73
N LEU A 14 -20.34 -29.00 -9.86
CA LEU A 14 -20.56 -27.60 -9.46
C LEU A 14 -20.41 -27.43 -7.95
N THR A 15 -20.96 -28.36 -7.15
CA THR A 15 -20.84 -28.32 -5.69
C THR A 15 -19.40 -28.52 -5.22
N ALA A 16 -18.65 -29.42 -5.86
CA ALA A 16 -17.23 -29.60 -5.57
C ALA A 16 -16.42 -28.32 -5.88
N LEU A 17 -16.64 -27.69 -7.04
CA LEU A 17 -15.97 -26.44 -7.41
C LEU A 17 -16.26 -25.30 -6.43
N VAL A 18 -17.54 -25.13 -6.08
CA VAL A 18 -17.97 -24.12 -5.10
C VAL A 18 -17.38 -24.42 -3.72
N SER A 19 -17.31 -25.69 -3.30
CA SER A 19 -16.69 -26.05 -2.02
C SER A 19 -15.20 -25.73 -1.96
N VAL A 20 -14.45 -25.91 -3.05
CA VAL A 20 -13.03 -25.53 -3.14
C VAL A 20 -12.86 -24.01 -3.07
N LEU A 21 -13.76 -23.26 -3.71
CA LEU A 21 -13.72 -21.79 -3.68
C LEU A 21 -14.10 -21.22 -2.31
N ILE A 22 -15.06 -21.84 -1.61
CA ILE A 22 -15.51 -21.43 -0.27
C ILE A 22 -14.54 -21.87 0.82
N THR A 23 -13.86 -23.00 0.70
CA THR A 23 -12.92 -23.48 1.74
C THR A 23 -11.53 -22.89 1.61
N ASN A 24 -11.16 -22.40 0.41
CA ASN A 24 -9.90 -21.71 0.18
C ASN A 24 -10.06 -20.18 0.25
N THR A 25 -10.56 -19.68 1.38
CA THR A 25 -10.88 -18.25 1.58
C THR A 25 -9.66 -17.33 1.65
N GLY A 26 -8.42 -17.84 1.65
CA GLY A 26 -7.24 -17.02 1.94
C GLY A 26 -6.25 -16.82 0.80
N ASN A 27 -5.98 -17.84 -0.02
CA ASN A 27 -4.62 -17.96 -0.57
C ASN A 27 -4.49 -18.38 -2.04
N LEU A 28 -5.57 -18.55 -2.82
CA LEU A 28 -5.42 -18.94 -4.24
C LEU A 28 -4.86 -17.82 -5.13
N LEU A 29 -5.14 -16.56 -4.78
CA LEU A 29 -4.72 -15.38 -5.53
C LEU A 29 -3.90 -14.40 -4.68
N ALA A 30 -3.66 -14.73 -3.41
CA ALA A 30 -2.85 -13.90 -2.54
C ALA A 30 -1.37 -13.98 -2.96
N PRO A 31 -0.62 -12.88 -2.88
CA PRO A 31 0.82 -12.94 -3.12
C PRO A 31 1.48 -13.92 -2.13
N PRO A 32 2.57 -14.59 -2.53
CA PRO A 32 3.30 -15.47 -1.62
C PRO A 32 3.80 -14.68 -0.41
N SER A 33 3.69 -15.27 0.78
CA SER A 33 4.27 -14.69 1.98
C SER A 33 5.80 -14.79 1.93
N ILE A 34 6.48 -13.65 1.87
CA ILE A 34 7.94 -13.60 1.93
C ILE A 34 8.34 -13.47 3.41
N PRO A 35 9.14 -14.38 3.99
CA PRO A 35 9.59 -14.26 5.36
C PRO A 35 10.24 -12.89 5.63
N ALA A 36 9.98 -12.32 6.81
CA ALA A 36 10.38 -10.98 7.23
C ALA A 36 9.72 -9.79 6.49
N CYS A 37 8.98 -9.99 5.39
CA CYS A 37 8.19 -8.93 4.78
C CYS A 37 6.94 -8.64 5.63
N LYS A 38 6.56 -7.36 5.70
CA LYS A 38 5.32 -6.93 6.37
C LYS A 38 4.47 -6.18 5.36
N ASP A 39 3.30 -6.72 5.06
CA ASP A 39 2.28 -5.99 4.31
C ASP A 39 1.56 -5.04 5.27
N ARG A 40 1.99 -3.78 5.29
CA ARG A 40 1.41 -2.68 6.10
C ARG A 40 1.11 -1.44 5.27
N LEU A 41 1.51 -1.41 4.00
CA LEU A 41 1.36 -0.21 3.16
C LEU A 41 -0.11 0.16 2.96
N HIS A 42 -1.00 -0.84 2.93
CA HIS A 42 -2.44 -0.65 2.84
C HIS A 42 -3.06 0.07 4.05
N THR A 43 -2.37 0.14 5.19
CA THR A 43 -2.81 0.90 6.37
C THR A 43 -2.24 2.32 6.42
N ALA A 44 -1.49 2.75 5.40
CA ALA A 44 -0.88 4.08 5.39
C ALA A 44 -1.95 5.18 5.31
N LYS A 45 -1.67 6.31 5.98
CA LYS A 45 -2.47 7.53 5.90
C LYS A 45 -1.85 8.48 4.90
N VAL A 46 -2.67 9.02 3.99
CA VAL A 46 -2.25 10.11 3.12
C VAL A 46 -2.27 11.42 3.91
N VAL A 47 -1.17 12.17 3.88
CA VAL A 47 -1.08 13.50 4.49
C VAL A 47 -0.96 14.53 3.37
N PRO A 48 -2.00 15.35 3.13
CA PRO A 48 -1.96 16.36 2.07
C PRO A 48 -1.06 17.52 2.46
N VAL A 49 -0.30 18.04 1.50
CA VAL A 49 0.51 19.25 1.65
C VAL A 49 0.05 20.26 0.59
N THR A 50 -0.46 21.40 1.04
CA THR A 50 -0.98 22.44 0.13
C THR A 50 0.16 23.15 -0.60
N GLY A 51 0.00 23.35 -1.91
CA GLY A 51 0.96 24.10 -2.73
C GLY A 51 2.30 23.38 -2.94
N ALA A 52 2.40 22.10 -2.60
CA ALA A 52 3.57 21.29 -2.87
C ALA A 52 3.23 20.26 -3.96
N VAL A 53 4.16 20.07 -4.90
CA VAL A 53 4.06 19.02 -5.92
C VAL A 53 5.21 18.06 -5.73
N GLY A 54 4.86 16.79 -5.50
CA GLY A 54 5.80 15.68 -5.37
C GLY A 54 6.66 15.77 -4.13
N PRO A 55 6.96 14.61 -3.55
CA PRO A 55 8.32 14.31 -3.12
C PRO A 55 8.90 13.22 -4.02
N GLU A 56 10.08 13.46 -4.61
CA GLU A 56 10.77 12.43 -5.41
C GLU A 56 11.64 11.51 -4.56
N SER A 57 11.95 11.91 -3.32
CA SER A 57 12.80 11.16 -2.39
C SER A 57 12.52 11.53 -0.93
N LEU A 58 12.97 10.69 0.01
CA LEU A 58 12.91 10.94 1.45
C LEU A 58 14.27 10.61 2.08
N VAL A 59 14.68 11.40 3.07
CA VAL A 59 15.87 11.12 3.89
C VAL A 59 15.50 11.11 5.36
N PHE A 60 16.06 10.16 6.10
CA PHE A 60 15.82 9.98 7.53
C PHE A 60 17.05 10.43 8.30
N ASP A 61 16.85 11.23 9.35
CA ASP A 61 17.95 11.65 10.22
C ASP A 61 18.36 10.49 11.14
N PRO A 62 19.67 10.18 11.26
CA PRO A 62 20.17 9.19 12.22
C PRO A 62 19.79 9.48 13.68
N ASN A 63 19.56 10.75 14.03
CA ASN A 63 19.16 11.17 15.37
C ASN A 63 17.65 11.07 15.61
N GLY A 64 16.87 10.60 14.63
CA GLY A 64 15.42 10.43 14.74
C GLY A 64 14.61 11.70 14.40
N ASP A 65 15.28 12.74 13.91
CA ASP A 65 14.64 13.91 13.32
C ASP A 65 14.02 13.61 11.95
N GLY A 66 13.00 14.38 11.56
CA GLY A 66 12.36 14.23 10.25
C GLY A 66 11.49 12.97 10.15
N PRO A 67 11.29 12.38 8.95
CA PRO A 67 12.07 12.52 7.70
C PRO A 67 11.99 13.88 7.00
N TYR A 68 12.87 14.09 6.01
CA TYR A 68 12.92 15.27 5.15
C TYR A 68 12.70 14.92 3.67
N THR A 69 12.14 15.86 2.91
CA THR A 69 11.93 15.72 1.47
C THR A 69 12.00 17.06 0.73
N GLY A 70 12.41 17.05 -0.53
CA GLY A 70 12.30 18.20 -1.43
C GLY A 70 11.00 18.15 -2.24
N VAL A 71 10.45 19.32 -2.56
CA VAL A 71 9.25 19.45 -3.41
C VAL A 71 9.54 20.38 -4.60
N ALA A 72 8.71 20.33 -5.64
CA ALA A 72 9.01 20.95 -6.94
C ALA A 72 9.23 22.48 -6.92
N ASP A 73 8.74 23.18 -5.89
CA ASP A 73 8.92 24.64 -5.74
C ASP A 73 10.26 25.03 -5.08
N GLY A 74 11.14 24.07 -4.81
CA GLY A 74 12.46 24.29 -4.22
C GLY A 74 12.50 24.25 -2.69
N ARG A 75 11.36 24.08 -2.02
CA ARG A 75 11.31 23.88 -0.57
C ARG A 75 11.80 22.48 -0.17
N ILE A 76 12.42 22.43 0.99
CA ILE A 76 12.73 21.22 1.76
C ILE A 76 11.75 21.19 2.94
N LEU A 77 10.96 20.13 3.05
CA LEU A 77 9.99 19.92 4.13
C LEU A 77 10.56 18.93 5.16
N LYS A 78 10.23 19.13 6.44
CA LYS A 78 10.51 18.21 7.55
C LYS A 78 9.19 17.69 8.12
N TRP A 79 9.11 16.39 8.35
CA TRP A 79 8.03 15.78 9.12
C TRP A 79 8.26 15.96 10.62
N GLY A 80 7.29 16.54 11.31
CA GLY A 80 7.32 16.76 12.77
C GLY A 80 6.45 15.80 13.58
N GLY A 81 5.95 14.72 12.98
CA GLY A 81 4.97 13.82 13.61
C GLY A 81 3.52 14.28 13.43
N ASP A 82 2.58 13.46 13.93
CA ASP A 82 1.14 13.65 13.67
C ASP A 82 0.57 14.99 14.17
N GLY A 83 1.20 15.59 15.19
CA GLY A 83 0.76 16.88 15.74
C GLY A 83 1.21 18.10 14.93
N LEU A 84 2.35 18.01 14.25
CA LEU A 84 2.96 19.14 13.50
C LEU A 84 2.80 18.97 11.99
N GLY A 85 2.76 17.74 11.49
CA GLY A 85 2.69 17.45 10.07
C GLY A 85 4.00 17.80 9.34
N TRP A 86 3.87 18.13 8.05
CA TRP A 86 4.96 18.62 7.23
C TRP A 86 5.12 20.14 7.37
N THR A 87 6.33 20.59 7.70
CA THR A 87 6.66 22.01 7.80
C THR A 87 7.85 22.37 6.92
N GLU A 88 7.91 23.60 6.43
CA GLU A 88 9.07 24.09 5.69
C GLU A 88 10.31 24.14 6.60
N PHE A 89 11.39 23.52 6.13
CA PHE A 89 12.68 23.47 6.82
C PHE A 89 13.69 24.42 6.17
N ALA A 90 13.74 24.42 4.84
CA ALA A 90 14.62 25.28 4.06
C ALA A 90 14.05 25.48 2.65
N THR A 91 14.62 26.42 1.89
CA THR A 91 14.33 26.58 0.47
C THR A 91 15.63 26.78 -0.31
N THR A 92 15.72 26.20 -1.50
CA THR A 92 16.90 26.37 -2.36
C THR A 92 16.86 27.74 -3.04
N SER A 93 17.89 28.57 -2.87
CA SER A 93 18.02 29.80 -3.64
C SER A 93 18.56 29.52 -5.05
N SER A 94 18.04 30.23 -6.06
CA SER A 94 18.51 30.16 -7.46
C SER A 94 19.99 30.57 -7.64
N ASN A 95 20.56 31.31 -6.69
CA ASN A 95 21.93 31.78 -6.76
C ASN A 95 22.92 30.63 -6.46
N ARG A 96 23.34 29.93 -7.51
CA ARG A 96 24.32 28.85 -7.48
C ARG A 96 25.52 29.19 -8.34
#